data_AF-A0A9P0KWI8-F1
#
_entry.id   AF-A0A9P0KWI8-F1
#
_cell.length_a   1.000
_cell.length_b   1.000
_cell.length_c   1.000
_cell.angle_alpha   90.00
_cell.angle_beta   90.00
_cell.angle_gamma   90.00
#
_symmetry.space_group_name_H-M   'P 1'
#
loop_
_entity.id
_entity.type
_entity.pdbx_description
1 polymer ?
#
loop_
_entity_poly.entity_id
_entity_poly.type
_entity_poly.pdbx_seq_one_letter_code
_entity_poly.pdbx_strand_id
1 'polypeptide(L)'
;MNGAIHFMKKEVLNLKKCAIIMDKTDVARSLVEHIENKEIAEKVYERHDDYTPWNIVHMNILKSFLKWRLNAGEDDIVKLFTVHRMIINKSFRIIQENIAIAEELGFNSDKILKNGFLLNNYPTYARTILEDFSNLAGADMKRAIKHHPKLLTRPPRNIIKIYGILKEFEIPDELIRKGMSVFSMSPETVRARLQAIEGDPDMKTLLKHPRIIDFLLHHQKVTKRLSFLQDLQLRCASFQVLGTSNEDEFNDYIREGKDINHPADIIFFLKSIFKIDDPSLKDKIKRHPHYSRIPLKDMLETYKFLIHRKFRKMHIYKAVHILLYPKAKIEKVIKCLRSGEVPNVKYRPLSQVDRLNLIIYMIEKEHHFTGNGVWMNGRNKTENHPDITEETDLCDAPVEKIKM
;
A
#
# COMPACT_ATOMS: atom_id res chain seq x y z
N MET A 1 17.09 0.79 32.56
CA MET A 1 15.64 0.67 32.89
C MET A 1 15.27 -0.62 33.64
N ASN A 2 16.19 -1.55 33.97
CA ASN A 2 15.82 -2.81 34.64
C ASN A 2 15.67 -2.73 36.17
N GLY A 3 16.19 -1.70 36.83
CA GLY A 3 16.10 -1.55 38.30
C GLY A 3 14.73 -1.13 38.82
N ALA A 4 14.03 -0.21 38.14
CA ALA A 4 12.76 0.35 38.62
C ALA A 4 11.63 -0.69 38.66
N ILE A 5 11.55 -1.58 37.67
CA ILE A 5 10.54 -2.65 37.60
C ILE A 5 10.71 -3.65 38.76
N HIS A 6 11.95 -3.86 39.23
CA HIS A 6 12.22 -4.76 40.35
C HIS A 6 11.64 -4.22 41.67
N PHE A 7 11.65 -2.90 41.87
CA PHE A 7 11.07 -2.27 43.06
C PHE A 7 9.53 -2.28 43.04
N MET A 8 8.91 -2.14 41.87
CA MET A 8 7.44 -2.15 41.75
C MET A 8 6.79 -3.47 42.19
N LYS A 9 7.53 -4.59 42.11
CA LYS A 9 7.04 -5.91 42.53
C LYS A 9 7.20 -6.18 44.02
N LYS A 10 7.87 -5.29 44.76
CA LYS A 10 8.07 -5.44 46.22
C LYS A 10 6.86 -4.87 46.97
N GLU A 11 6.61 -5.45 48.13
CA GLU A 11 5.66 -4.94 49.12
C GLU A 11 6.04 -3.52 49.53
N VAL A 12 5.03 -2.68 49.75
CA VAL A 12 5.23 -1.28 50.19
C VAL A 12 6.04 -1.22 51.48
N LEU A 13 5.81 -2.14 52.43
CA LEU A 13 6.56 -2.25 53.68
C LEU A 13 8.06 -2.42 53.45
N ASN A 14 8.46 -3.24 52.47
CA ASN A 14 9.87 -3.46 52.16
C ASN A 14 10.49 -2.24 51.49
N LEU A 15 9.73 -1.50 50.69
CA LEU A 15 10.16 -0.23 50.10
C LEU A 15 10.33 0.86 51.17
N LYS A 16 9.46 0.88 52.19
CA LYS A 16 9.57 1.74 53.39
C LYS A 16 10.82 1.41 54.21
N LYS A 17 11.03 0.13 54.54
CA LYS A 17 12.23 -0.36 55.23
C LYS A 17 13.55 -0.03 54.51
N CYS A 18 13.54 -0.01 53.18
CA CYS A 18 14.70 0.39 52.37
C CYS A 18 14.85 1.91 52.20
N ALA A 19 14.03 2.72 52.88
CA ALA A 19 14.00 4.18 52.76
C ALA A 19 13.75 4.71 51.33
N ILE A 20 13.12 3.90 50.47
CA ILE A 20 12.73 4.29 49.11
C ILE A 20 11.41 5.08 49.14
N ILE A 21 10.52 4.73 50.07
CA ILE A 21 9.26 5.43 50.37
C ILE A 21 9.35 5.87 51.84
N MET A 22 8.90 7.10 52.15
CA MET A 22 8.85 7.55 53.55
C MET A 22 7.84 6.73 54.36
N ASP A 23 8.18 6.37 55.59
CA ASP A 23 7.37 5.46 56.43
C ASP A 23 5.92 5.93 56.61
N LYS A 24 5.71 7.25 56.72
CA LYS A 24 4.40 7.87 56.94
C LYS A 24 3.55 8.02 55.68
N THR A 25 4.09 7.70 54.49
CA THR A 25 3.36 7.88 53.23
C THR A 25 2.29 6.81 53.05
N ASP A 26 1.04 7.25 52.87
CA ASP A 26 -0.03 6.44 52.28
C ASP A 26 0.19 6.42 50.75
N VAL A 27 0.67 5.28 50.25
CA VAL A 27 1.00 5.10 48.82
C VAL A 27 -0.24 5.26 47.94
N ALA A 28 -1.38 4.73 48.36
CA ALA A 28 -2.62 4.82 47.59
C ALA A 28 -3.08 6.28 47.47
N ARG A 29 -3.03 7.02 48.58
CA ARG A 29 -3.35 8.46 48.60
C ARG A 29 -2.40 9.25 47.71
N SER A 30 -1.10 8.99 47.82
CA SER A 30 -0.09 9.67 47.01
C SER A 30 -0.28 9.42 45.51
N LEU A 31 -0.68 8.21 45.10
CA LEU A 31 -1.01 7.92 43.70
C LEU A 31 -2.24 8.68 43.22
N VAL A 32 -3.31 8.72 44.04
CA VAL A 32 -4.56 9.43 43.73
C VAL A 32 -4.36 10.95 43.63
N GLU A 33 -3.43 11.53 44.38
CA GLU A 33 -3.09 12.96 44.28
C GLU A 33 -2.61 13.38 42.88
N HIS A 34 -2.11 12.43 42.08
CA HIS A 34 -1.66 12.66 40.71
C HIS A 34 -2.79 12.61 39.68
N ILE A 35 -4.03 12.36 40.10
CA ILE A 35 -5.25 12.45 39.28
C ILE A 35 -5.74 13.91 39.31
N GLU A 36 -5.89 14.52 38.14
CA GLU A 36 -6.26 15.92 37.97
C GLU A 36 -7.72 16.17 38.36
N ASN A 37 -8.62 15.27 37.96
CA ASN A 37 -10.04 15.34 38.31
C ASN A 37 -10.25 14.86 39.76
N LYS A 38 -10.54 15.80 40.66
CA LYS A 38 -10.71 15.53 42.10
C LYS A 38 -11.91 14.64 42.43
N GLU A 39 -13.02 14.75 41.70
CA GLU A 39 -14.20 13.90 41.90
C GLU A 39 -13.88 12.43 41.58
N ILE A 40 -13.12 12.19 40.51
CA ILE A 40 -12.65 10.84 40.16
C ILE A 40 -11.63 10.37 41.20
N ALA A 41 -10.71 11.24 41.61
CA ALA A 41 -9.68 10.92 42.59
C ALA A 41 -10.28 10.39 43.90
N GLU A 42 -11.32 11.04 44.43
CA GLU A 42 -12.03 10.61 45.63
C GLU A 42 -12.74 9.26 45.46
N LYS A 43 -13.38 9.03 44.31
CA LYS A 43 -14.09 7.76 44.01
C LYS A 43 -13.15 6.57 43.81
N VAL A 44 -11.91 6.83 43.43
CA VAL A 44 -10.91 5.82 43.09
C VAL A 44 -10.04 5.46 44.29
N TYR A 45 -9.96 6.31 45.31
CA TYR A 45 -9.19 6.03 46.51
C TYR A 45 -9.73 4.82 47.25
N GLU A 46 -8.86 3.82 47.39
CA GLU A 46 -9.08 2.65 48.23
C GLU A 46 -7.86 2.50 49.14
N ARG A 47 -8.11 2.25 50.42
CA ARG A 47 -7.03 2.05 51.39
C ARG A 47 -6.45 0.66 51.18
N HIS A 48 -5.15 0.60 50.92
CA HIS A 48 -4.40 -0.66 50.82
C HIS A 48 -3.49 -0.83 52.03
N ASP A 49 -3.22 -2.09 52.39
CA ASP A 49 -2.22 -2.41 53.41
C ASP A 49 -0.78 -2.26 52.87
N ASP A 50 0.19 -2.11 53.78
CA ASP A 50 1.60 -1.99 53.41
C ASP A 50 2.20 -3.34 52.96
N TYR A 51 1.51 -4.46 53.18
CA TYR A 51 1.93 -5.79 52.70
C TYR A 51 1.62 -5.98 51.22
N THR A 52 0.75 -5.17 50.64
CA THR A 52 0.38 -5.24 49.24
C THR A 52 1.57 -4.77 48.36
N PRO A 53 1.94 -5.51 47.32
CA PRO A 53 2.92 -5.08 46.33
C PRO A 53 2.55 -3.74 45.68
N TRP A 54 3.52 -2.85 45.50
CA TRP A 54 3.30 -1.50 44.96
C TRP A 54 2.59 -1.51 43.60
N ASN A 55 2.96 -2.44 42.72
CA ASN A 55 2.34 -2.58 41.40
C ASN A 55 0.86 -2.99 41.47
N ILE A 56 0.45 -3.75 42.48
CA ILE A 56 -0.95 -4.16 42.67
C ILE A 56 -1.77 -2.95 43.11
N VAL A 57 -1.25 -2.17 44.08
CA VAL A 57 -1.86 -0.89 44.50
C VAL A 57 -2.03 0.04 43.29
N HIS A 58 -0.96 0.25 42.52
CA HIS A 58 -0.99 1.07 41.31
C HIS A 58 -2.01 0.57 40.28
N MET A 59 -2.01 -0.74 39.99
CA MET A 59 -2.91 -1.35 39.01
C MET A 59 -4.38 -1.21 39.40
N ASN A 60 -4.72 -1.41 40.68
CA ASN A 60 -6.10 -1.31 41.16
C ASN A 60 -6.62 0.13 41.05
N ILE A 61 -5.84 1.10 41.49
CA ILE A 61 -6.15 2.53 41.36
C ILE A 61 -6.27 2.90 39.88
N LEU A 62 -5.34 2.44 39.04
CA LEU A 62 -5.37 2.72 37.60
C LEU A 62 -6.60 2.13 36.90
N LYS A 63 -6.98 0.91 37.26
CA LYS A 63 -8.19 0.25 36.75
C LYS A 63 -9.43 1.06 37.09
N SER A 64 -9.61 1.42 38.36
CA SER A 64 -10.72 2.23 38.83
C SER A 64 -10.72 3.62 38.18
N PHE A 65 -9.56 4.26 38.07
CA PHE A 65 -9.40 5.54 37.37
C PHE A 65 -9.88 5.45 35.91
N LEU A 66 -9.43 4.46 35.14
CA LEU A 66 -9.81 4.31 33.74
C LEU A 66 -11.30 4.00 33.57
N LYS A 67 -11.90 3.20 34.47
CA LYS A 67 -13.36 2.95 34.46
C LYS A 67 -14.14 4.26 34.58
N TRP A 68 -13.81 5.08 35.56
CA TRP A 68 -14.47 6.37 35.76
C TRP A 68 -14.15 7.38 34.66
N ARG A 69 -12.87 7.51 34.28
CA ARG A 69 -12.42 8.52 33.32
C ARG A 69 -12.91 8.28 31.89
N LEU A 70 -13.06 7.01 31.49
CA LEU A 70 -13.53 6.62 30.16
C LEU A 70 -14.98 6.14 30.17
N ASN A 71 -15.69 6.19 31.30
CA ASN A 71 -17.04 5.62 31.46
C ASN A 71 -17.12 4.17 30.93
N ALA A 72 -16.13 3.36 31.31
CA ALA A 72 -15.91 2.03 30.76
C ALA A 72 -16.38 0.92 31.72
N GLY A 73 -16.88 -0.18 31.16
CA GLY A 73 -17.21 -1.38 31.92
C GLY A 73 -15.98 -2.10 32.44
N GLU A 74 -16.20 -3.01 33.38
CA GLU A 74 -15.14 -3.88 33.93
C GLU A 74 -14.45 -4.70 32.81
N ASP A 75 -15.26 -5.31 31.93
CA ASP A 75 -14.78 -6.15 30.84
C ASP A 75 -13.93 -5.37 29.82
N ASP A 76 -14.26 -4.11 29.57
CA ASP A 76 -13.51 -3.26 28.63
C ASP A 76 -12.11 -2.97 29.14
N ILE A 77 -11.97 -2.71 30.45
CA ILE A 77 -10.67 -2.46 31.07
C ILE A 77 -9.84 -3.74 31.16
N VAL A 78 -10.47 -4.89 31.45
CA VAL A 78 -9.78 -6.18 31.39
C VAL A 78 -9.23 -6.43 29.98
N LYS A 79 -10.07 -6.27 28.94
CA LYS A 79 -9.63 -6.39 27.53
C LYS A 79 -8.49 -5.42 27.19
N LEU A 80 -8.61 -4.16 27.63
CA LEU A 80 -7.60 -3.12 27.42
C LEU A 80 -6.24 -3.56 27.95
N PHE A 81 -6.18 -4.05 29.18
CA PHE A 81 -4.93 -4.49 29.81
C PHE A 81 -4.40 -5.81 29.25
N THR A 82 -5.28 -6.73 28.81
CA THR A 82 -4.87 -7.96 28.14
C THR A 82 -4.14 -7.65 26.82
N VAL A 83 -4.70 -6.74 26.00
CA VAL A 83 -4.14 -6.38 24.69
C VAL A 83 -2.96 -5.41 24.84
N HIS A 84 -3.03 -4.47 25.77
CA HIS A 84 -2.06 -3.38 25.94
C HIS A 84 -1.43 -3.38 27.34
N ARG A 85 -0.73 -4.47 27.67
CA ARG A 85 -0.12 -4.74 28.99
C ARG A 85 0.77 -3.62 29.53
N MET A 86 1.42 -2.85 28.66
CA MET A 86 2.37 -1.81 29.05
C MET A 86 1.70 -0.60 29.72
N ILE A 87 0.38 -0.40 29.53
CA ILE A 87 -0.37 0.70 30.16
C ILE A 87 -0.30 0.61 31.69
N ILE A 88 -0.29 -0.61 32.24
CA ILE A 88 -0.26 -0.86 33.70
C ILE A 88 0.96 -0.22 34.38
N ASN A 89 2.05 -0.02 33.63
CA ASN A 89 3.30 0.53 34.14
C ASN A 89 3.45 2.03 33.88
N LYS A 90 2.43 2.71 33.36
CA LYS A 90 2.46 4.14 33.05
C LYS A 90 1.92 4.96 34.22
N SER A 91 2.50 6.13 34.44
CA SER A 91 2.02 7.06 35.46
C SER A 91 0.68 7.68 35.06
N PHE A 92 -0.13 8.05 36.06
CA PHE A 92 -1.39 8.75 35.88
C PHE A 92 -1.26 10.02 35.04
N ARG A 93 -0.17 10.80 35.23
CA ARG A 93 0.09 12.01 34.43
C ARG A 93 0.21 11.71 32.93
N ILE A 94 0.99 10.69 32.57
CA ILE A 94 1.18 10.29 31.16
C ILE A 94 -0.14 9.82 30.55
N ILE A 95 -0.91 9.03 31.29
CA ILE A 95 -2.19 8.51 30.80
C ILE A 95 -3.19 9.64 30.61
N GLN A 96 -3.32 10.55 31.59
CA GLN A 96 -4.20 11.71 31.50
C GLN A 96 -3.85 12.61 30.33
N GLU A 97 -2.57 12.91 30.14
CA GLU A 97 -2.13 13.74 29.02
C GLU A 97 -2.40 13.06 27.66
N ASN A 98 -2.19 11.74 27.54
CA ASN A 98 -2.54 11.00 26.33
C ASN A 98 -4.06 10.97 26.08
N ILE A 99 -4.90 10.91 27.12
CA ILE A 99 -6.36 11.02 26.99
C ILE A 99 -6.74 12.42 26.50
N ALA A 100 -6.18 13.47 27.11
CA ALA A 100 -6.44 14.85 26.71
C ALA A 100 -6.06 15.09 25.23
N ILE A 101 -4.88 14.63 24.80
CA ILE A 101 -4.46 14.72 23.40
C ILE A 101 -5.44 13.97 22.47
N ALA A 102 -5.93 12.79 22.87
CA ALA A 102 -6.91 12.05 22.08
C ALA A 102 -8.25 12.81 22.00
N GLU A 103 -8.71 13.40 23.09
CA GLU A 103 -9.93 14.21 23.13
C GLU A 103 -9.81 15.49 22.27
N GLU A 104 -8.67 16.19 22.31
CA GLU A 104 -8.36 17.32 21.43
C GLU A 104 -8.45 16.95 19.93
N LEU A 105 -8.21 15.68 19.59
CA LEU A 105 -8.33 15.14 18.24
C LEU A 105 -9.74 14.59 17.91
N GLY A 106 -10.68 14.70 18.84
CA GLY A 106 -12.07 14.27 18.69
C GLY A 106 -12.28 12.75 18.86
N PHE A 107 -11.41 12.08 19.62
CA PHE A 107 -11.66 10.71 20.06
C PHE A 107 -12.56 10.73 21.30
N ASN A 108 -13.67 9.99 21.25
CA ASN A 108 -14.49 9.72 22.43
C ASN A 108 -13.92 8.52 23.21
N SER A 109 -14.45 8.28 24.41
CA SER A 109 -13.99 7.19 25.29
C SER A 109 -13.99 5.83 24.59
N ASP A 110 -15.05 5.49 23.85
CA ASP A 110 -15.13 4.22 23.11
C ASP A 110 -14.00 4.07 22.09
N LYS A 111 -13.67 5.14 21.35
CA LYS A 111 -12.56 5.12 20.40
C LYS A 111 -11.21 5.03 21.10
N ILE A 112 -11.05 5.65 22.26
CA ILE A 112 -9.82 5.54 23.06
C ILE A 112 -9.65 4.09 23.54
N LEU A 113 -10.71 3.45 24.03
CA LEU A 113 -10.68 2.03 24.44
C LEU A 113 -10.32 1.10 23.26
N LYS A 114 -10.94 1.32 22.10
CA LYS A 114 -10.62 0.58 20.86
C LYS A 114 -9.18 0.80 20.38
N ASN A 115 -8.60 1.95 20.70
CA ASN A 115 -7.22 2.31 20.35
C ASN A 115 -6.35 2.43 21.61
N GLY A 116 -6.46 1.47 22.53
CA GLY A 116 -5.78 1.53 23.84
C GLY A 116 -4.27 1.76 23.79
N PHE A 117 -3.60 1.41 22.68
CA PHE A 117 -2.19 1.75 22.44
C PHE A 117 -1.88 3.25 22.55
N LEU A 118 -2.87 4.14 22.37
CA LEU A 118 -2.72 5.59 22.55
C LEU A 118 -2.32 5.95 23.98
N LEU A 119 -2.83 5.21 24.98
CA LEU A 119 -2.55 5.47 26.39
C LEU A 119 -1.11 5.12 26.79
N ASN A 120 -0.44 4.29 25.99
CA ASN A 120 0.95 3.87 26.21
C ASN A 120 1.98 4.85 25.61
N ASN A 121 1.53 5.89 24.91
CA ASN A 121 2.40 6.80 24.18
C ASN A 121 3.24 7.69 25.10
N TYR A 122 4.29 8.30 24.55
CA TYR A 122 4.98 9.42 25.18
C TYR A 122 4.30 10.72 24.75
N PRO A 123 3.68 11.47 25.67
CA PRO A 123 2.91 12.66 25.29
C PRO A 123 3.74 13.70 24.54
N THR A 124 5.01 13.84 24.88
CA THR A 124 5.96 14.71 24.17
C THR A 124 6.05 14.36 22.68
N TYR A 125 6.11 13.08 22.31
CA TYR A 125 6.14 12.68 20.90
C TYR A 125 4.82 13.02 20.19
N ALA A 126 3.69 12.79 20.84
CA ALA A 126 2.39 13.16 20.28
C ALA A 126 2.28 14.67 20.05
N ARG A 127 2.69 15.49 21.02
CA ARG A 127 2.73 16.96 20.93
C ARG A 127 3.64 17.41 19.78
N THR A 128 4.87 16.91 19.73
CA THR A 128 5.81 17.22 18.63
C THR A 128 5.24 16.83 17.26
N ILE A 129 4.55 15.69 17.13
CA ILE A 129 3.89 15.32 15.87
C ILE A 129 2.82 16.34 15.47
N LEU A 130 2.01 16.79 16.42
CA LEU A 130 0.90 17.70 16.16
C LEU A 130 1.37 19.13 15.86
N GLU A 131 2.49 19.56 16.46
CA GLU A 131 3.06 20.90 16.31
C GLU A 131 3.98 20.97 15.08
N ASP A 132 5.09 20.22 15.09
CA ASP A 132 6.15 20.30 14.09
C ASP A 132 5.73 19.69 12.74
N PHE A 133 4.81 18.72 12.76
CA PHE A 133 4.33 18.01 11.57
C PHE A 133 2.85 18.27 11.30
N SER A 134 2.33 19.43 11.74
CA SER A 134 0.95 19.86 11.51
C SER A 134 0.51 19.75 10.04
N ASN A 135 1.43 20.04 9.11
CA ASN A 135 1.27 19.80 7.68
C ASN A 135 2.42 18.94 7.15
N LEU A 136 2.13 17.68 6.79
CA LEU A 136 3.10 16.75 6.22
C LEU A 136 2.69 16.38 4.80
N ALA A 137 3.54 16.68 3.81
CA ALA A 137 3.27 16.46 2.39
C ALA A 137 1.96 17.12 1.89
N GLY A 138 1.54 18.24 2.48
CA GLY A 138 0.27 18.90 2.16
C GLY A 138 -0.95 18.27 2.84
N ALA A 139 -0.76 17.32 3.75
CA ALA A 139 -1.81 16.67 4.53
C ALA A 139 -1.91 17.30 5.93
N ASP A 140 -3.14 17.58 6.38
CA ASP A 140 -3.42 17.95 7.77
C ASP A 140 -3.23 16.72 8.67
N MET A 141 -2.24 16.80 9.57
CA MET A 141 -1.88 15.69 10.45
C MET A 141 -2.99 15.33 11.44
N LYS A 142 -3.78 16.29 11.93
CA LYS A 142 -4.90 16.02 12.84
C LYS A 142 -5.95 15.14 12.14
N ARG A 143 -6.27 15.46 10.88
CA ARG A 143 -7.17 14.64 10.05
C ARG A 143 -6.56 13.27 9.77
N ALA A 144 -5.29 13.21 9.41
CA ALA A 144 -4.61 11.95 9.14
C ALA A 144 -4.61 11.01 10.36
N ILE A 145 -4.35 11.53 11.56
CA ILE A 145 -4.37 10.76 12.82
C ILE A 145 -5.76 10.22 13.13
N LYS A 146 -6.82 10.98 12.85
CA LYS A 146 -8.20 10.51 13.05
C LYS A 146 -8.51 9.25 12.24
N HIS A 147 -7.94 9.12 11.05
CA HIS A 147 -8.03 7.92 10.21
C HIS A 147 -6.99 6.85 10.57
N HIS A 148 -5.81 7.28 11.03
CA HIS A 148 -4.67 6.41 11.34
C HIS A 148 -4.07 6.74 12.72
N PRO A 149 -4.71 6.32 13.83
CA PRO A 149 -4.30 6.76 15.17
C PRO A 149 -2.90 6.28 15.58
N LYS A 150 -2.40 5.22 14.95
CA LYS A 150 -1.02 4.71 15.13
C LYS A 150 0.06 5.70 14.72
N LEU A 151 -0.27 6.79 14.02
CA LEU A 151 0.69 7.84 13.71
C LEU A 151 1.21 8.54 14.96
N LEU A 152 0.38 8.70 15.98
CA LEU A 152 0.76 9.34 17.24
C LEU A 152 1.85 8.60 18.00
N THR A 153 1.94 7.27 17.86
CA THR A 153 2.89 6.45 18.62
C THR A 153 4.30 6.43 18.04
N ARG A 154 4.52 7.15 16.93
CA ARG A 154 5.77 7.11 16.19
C ARG A 154 6.75 8.16 16.74
N PRO A 155 8.03 7.82 16.90
CA PRO A 155 9.04 8.83 17.19
C PRO A 155 9.08 9.88 16.06
N PRO A 156 9.06 11.19 16.35
CA PRO A 156 9.09 12.24 15.33
C PRO A 156 10.25 12.09 14.33
N ARG A 157 11.43 11.69 14.82
CA ARG A 157 12.61 11.37 13.99
C ARG A 157 12.35 10.32 12.90
N ASN A 158 11.45 9.37 13.14
CA ASN A 158 11.12 8.33 12.17
C ASN A 158 10.27 8.90 11.03
N ILE A 159 9.41 9.87 11.30
CA ILE A 159 8.61 10.56 10.28
C ILE A 159 9.55 11.27 9.30
N ILE A 160 10.54 12.01 9.81
CA ILE A 160 11.56 12.69 9.00
C ILE A 160 12.31 11.67 8.13
N LYS A 161 12.79 10.57 8.73
CA LYS A 161 13.52 9.52 7.99
C LYS A 161 12.67 8.88 6.90
N ILE A 162 11.41 8.52 7.20
CA ILE A 162 10.50 7.92 6.23
C ILE A 162 10.24 8.91 5.09
N TYR A 163 9.97 10.17 5.40
CA TYR A 163 9.75 11.20 4.38
C TYR A 163 10.99 11.35 3.48
N GLY A 164 12.19 11.41 4.07
CA GLY A 164 13.45 11.43 3.33
C GLY A 164 13.60 10.23 2.39
N ILE A 165 13.33 9.01 2.87
CA ILE A 165 13.35 7.79 2.05
C ILE A 165 12.34 7.89 0.89
N LEU A 166 11.10 8.33 1.13
CA LEU A 166 10.12 8.46 0.06
C LEU A 166 10.58 9.46 -1.01
N LYS A 167 11.32 10.52 -0.62
CA LYS A 167 11.92 11.48 -1.56
C LYS A 167 13.14 10.95 -2.29
N GLU A 168 13.99 10.15 -1.64
CA GLU A 168 15.10 9.43 -2.29
C GLU A 168 14.61 8.59 -3.49
N PHE A 169 13.41 8.00 -3.37
CA PHE A 169 12.76 7.20 -4.44
C PHE A 169 11.84 8.01 -5.37
N GLU A 170 11.96 9.35 -5.36
CA GLU A 170 11.18 10.26 -6.22
C GLU A 170 9.65 10.18 -6.04
N ILE A 171 9.15 9.82 -4.85
CA ILE A 171 7.70 9.71 -4.61
C ILE A 171 7.08 11.12 -4.42
N PRO A 172 6.09 11.51 -5.25
CA PRO A 172 5.44 12.81 -5.16
C PRO A 172 4.63 12.99 -3.88
N ASP A 173 4.58 14.22 -3.35
CA ASP A 173 3.79 14.55 -2.14
C ASP A 173 2.32 14.23 -2.28
N GLU A 174 1.76 14.35 -3.49
CA GLU A 174 0.38 14.01 -3.76
C GLU A 174 0.03 12.55 -3.43
N LEU A 175 0.99 11.63 -3.64
CA LEU A 175 0.82 10.21 -3.31
C LEU A 175 1.03 9.97 -1.82
N ILE A 176 2.02 10.63 -1.22
CA ILE A 176 2.30 10.57 0.23
C ILE A 176 1.08 11.03 1.03
N ARG A 177 0.47 12.15 0.63
CA ARG A 177 -0.74 12.72 1.24
C ARG A 177 -1.93 11.75 1.23
N LYS A 178 -2.08 10.94 0.17
CA LYS A 178 -3.14 9.93 0.07
C LYS A 178 -2.85 8.70 0.94
N GLY A 179 -1.57 8.43 1.23
CA GLY A 179 -1.10 7.23 1.91
C GLY A 179 -0.37 7.51 3.24
N MET A 180 -0.92 8.39 4.09
CA MET A 180 -0.29 8.78 5.36
C MET A 180 0.00 7.61 6.31
N SER A 181 -0.72 6.50 6.16
CA SER A 181 -0.48 5.27 6.91
C SER A 181 0.93 4.69 6.72
N VAL A 182 1.68 5.07 5.67
CA VAL A 182 3.08 4.68 5.47
C VAL A 182 3.98 5.08 6.64
N PHE A 183 3.71 6.22 7.28
CA PHE A 183 4.46 6.71 8.43
C PHE A 183 4.25 5.86 9.69
N SER A 184 3.28 4.93 9.67
CA SER A 184 3.10 3.96 10.75
C SER A 184 4.10 2.79 10.68
N MET A 185 4.97 2.70 9.67
CA MET A 185 5.98 1.65 9.51
C MET A 185 7.33 2.08 10.11
N SER A 186 8.32 1.18 10.17
CA SER A 186 9.70 1.57 10.48
C SER A 186 10.42 2.10 9.23
N PRO A 187 11.34 3.07 9.36
CA PRO A 187 12.14 3.56 8.23
C PRO A 187 12.86 2.43 7.47
N GLU A 188 13.40 1.46 8.21
CA GLU A 188 14.13 0.31 7.65
C GLU A 188 13.21 -0.56 6.79
N THR A 189 11.96 -0.77 7.25
CA THR A 189 10.97 -1.55 6.50
C THR A 189 10.56 -0.82 5.22
N VAL A 190 10.34 0.50 5.28
CA VAL A 190 9.98 1.31 4.10
C VAL A 190 11.09 1.23 3.06
N ARG A 191 12.36 1.44 3.47
CA ARG A 191 13.53 1.35 2.59
C ARG A 191 13.68 -0.04 1.97
N ALA A 192 13.63 -1.10 2.79
CA ALA A 192 13.77 -2.47 2.30
C ALA A 192 12.70 -2.83 1.26
N ARG A 193 11.44 -2.42 1.50
CA ARG A 193 10.33 -2.68 0.55
C ARG A 193 10.49 -1.90 -0.75
N LEU A 194 10.95 -0.64 -0.69
CA LEU A 194 11.23 0.15 -1.90
C LEU A 194 12.39 -0.43 -2.71
N GLN A 195 13.46 -0.86 -2.06
CA GLN A 195 14.60 -1.52 -2.71
C GLN A 195 14.18 -2.85 -3.35
N ALA A 196 13.33 -3.63 -2.68
CA ALA A 196 12.79 -4.87 -3.25
C ALA A 196 11.96 -4.60 -4.51
N ILE A 197 11.10 -3.59 -4.49
CA ILE A 197 10.30 -3.16 -5.65
C ILE A 197 11.20 -2.67 -6.79
N GLU A 198 12.27 -1.93 -6.48
CA GLU A 198 13.21 -1.44 -7.49
C GLU A 198 14.05 -2.56 -8.14
N GLY A 199 14.41 -3.57 -7.35
CA GLY A 199 15.23 -4.70 -7.79
C GLY A 199 14.51 -5.71 -8.68
N ASP A 200 13.18 -5.84 -8.52
CA ASP A 200 12.36 -6.73 -9.33
C ASP A 200 11.99 -6.05 -10.67
N PRO A 201 12.35 -6.63 -11.85
CA PRO A 201 12.06 -6.03 -13.16
C PRO A 201 10.58 -5.80 -13.44
N ASP A 202 9.70 -6.67 -12.91
CA ASP A 202 8.27 -6.62 -13.14
C ASP A 202 7.64 -5.56 -12.21
N MET A 203 8.13 -5.45 -10.97
CA MET A 203 7.70 -4.43 -10.01
C MET A 203 8.36 -3.05 -10.20
N LYS A 204 9.51 -2.94 -10.86
CA LYS A 204 10.21 -1.65 -11.03
C LYS A 204 9.35 -0.58 -11.70
N THR A 205 8.46 -1.02 -12.58
CA THR A 205 7.47 -0.15 -13.24
C THR A 205 6.44 0.44 -12.26
N LEU A 206 6.25 -0.18 -11.09
CA LEU A 206 5.34 0.24 -10.01
C LEU A 206 5.82 1.42 -9.20
N LEU A 207 7.13 1.72 -9.18
CA LEU A 207 7.66 2.82 -8.34
C LEU A 207 6.97 4.15 -8.63
N LYS A 208 6.49 4.33 -9.86
CA LYS A 208 5.79 5.54 -10.29
C LYS A 208 4.27 5.45 -10.12
N HIS A 209 3.73 4.26 -9.88
CA HIS A 209 2.30 4.00 -9.86
C HIS A 209 1.58 4.83 -8.78
N PRO A 210 0.35 5.33 -9.02
CA PRO A 210 -0.37 6.14 -8.04
C PRO A 210 -0.67 5.40 -6.73
N ARG A 211 -0.63 4.06 -6.77
CA ARG A 211 -0.84 3.17 -5.62
C ARG A 211 0.46 2.63 -5.01
N ILE A 212 1.61 3.24 -5.29
CA ILE A 212 2.89 2.79 -4.74
C ILE A 212 2.87 2.69 -3.22
N ILE A 213 2.19 3.62 -2.53
CA ILE A 213 2.08 3.57 -1.07
C ILE A 213 1.25 2.37 -0.60
N ASP A 214 0.16 2.01 -1.29
CA ASP A 214 -0.62 0.81 -0.99
C ASP A 214 0.23 -0.46 -1.14
N PHE A 215 1.07 -0.52 -2.19
CA PHE A 215 2.00 -1.62 -2.38
C PHE A 215 3.05 -1.69 -1.28
N LEU A 216 3.54 -0.54 -0.79
CA LEU A 216 4.45 -0.51 0.34
C LEU A 216 3.78 -1.03 1.61
N LEU A 217 2.52 -0.70 1.86
CA LEU A 217 1.79 -1.18 3.04
C LEU A 217 1.54 -2.69 2.96
N HIS A 218 1.11 -3.18 1.79
CA HIS A 218 0.73 -4.57 1.54
C HIS A 218 1.80 -5.40 0.82
N HIS A 219 3.08 -5.03 0.96
CA HIS A 219 4.17 -5.62 0.19
C HIS A 219 4.19 -7.16 0.18
N GLN A 220 4.05 -7.81 1.34
CA GLN A 220 4.02 -9.28 1.41
C GLN A 220 2.89 -9.91 0.59
N LYS A 221 1.71 -9.28 0.58
CA LYS A 221 0.55 -9.75 -0.21
C LYS A 221 0.83 -9.56 -1.70
N VAL A 222 1.36 -8.40 -2.09
CA VAL A 222 1.73 -8.07 -3.47
C VAL A 222 2.79 -9.04 -4.01
N THR A 223 3.85 -9.30 -3.24
CA THR A 223 4.92 -10.24 -3.61
C THR A 223 4.39 -11.65 -3.77
N LYS A 224 3.61 -12.17 -2.80
CA LYS A 224 3.01 -13.52 -2.89
C LYS A 224 2.12 -13.66 -4.12
N ARG A 225 1.29 -12.64 -4.39
CA ARG A 225 0.42 -12.63 -5.57
C ARG A 225 1.23 -12.59 -6.86
N LEU A 226 2.29 -11.77 -6.93
CA LEU A 226 3.15 -11.74 -8.11
C LEU A 226 3.82 -13.09 -8.36
N SER A 227 4.41 -13.71 -7.33
CA SER A 227 5.02 -15.04 -7.44
C SER A 227 4.01 -16.08 -7.90
N PHE A 228 2.78 -16.04 -7.36
CA PHE A 228 1.72 -16.95 -7.79
C PHE A 228 1.33 -16.75 -9.27
N LEU A 229 1.22 -15.51 -9.75
CA LEU A 229 0.95 -15.25 -11.18
C LEU A 229 2.11 -15.70 -12.08
N GLN A 230 3.35 -15.56 -11.60
CA GLN A 230 4.54 -16.05 -12.30
C GLN A 230 4.59 -17.59 -12.38
N ASP A 231 4.18 -18.28 -11.30
CA ASP A 231 4.07 -19.75 -11.27
C ASP A 231 3.00 -20.26 -12.25
N LEU A 232 1.91 -19.48 -12.43
CA LEU A 232 0.89 -19.72 -13.45
C LEU A 232 1.34 -19.32 -14.88
N GLN A 233 2.56 -18.82 -15.05
CA GLN A 233 3.13 -18.35 -16.32
C GLN A 233 2.31 -17.22 -16.99
N LEU A 234 1.52 -16.47 -16.22
CA LEU A 234 0.85 -15.28 -16.74
C LEU A 234 1.87 -14.18 -16.98
N ARG A 235 1.81 -13.55 -18.16
CA ARG A 235 2.80 -12.54 -18.57
C ARG A 235 2.38 -11.13 -18.20
N CYS A 236 1.07 -10.91 -18.05
CA CYS A 236 0.46 -9.66 -17.67
C CYS A 236 0.05 -9.73 -16.19
N ALA A 237 0.79 -9.01 -15.35
CA ALA A 237 0.42 -8.81 -13.96
C ALA A 237 -0.21 -7.43 -13.81
N SER A 238 -1.56 -7.35 -13.83
CA SER A 238 -2.23 -6.09 -13.56
C SER A 238 -1.90 -5.60 -12.16
N PHE A 239 -1.39 -4.39 -12.08
CA PHE A 239 -0.97 -3.74 -10.85
C PHE A 239 -2.17 -3.41 -9.96
N GLN A 240 -3.31 -3.08 -10.57
CA GLN A 240 -4.55 -2.89 -9.84
C GLN A 240 -5.02 -4.18 -9.14
N VAL A 241 -4.80 -5.33 -9.78
CA VAL A 241 -5.15 -6.66 -9.25
C VAL A 241 -4.15 -7.11 -8.18
N LEU A 242 -2.86 -6.85 -8.35
CA LEU A 242 -1.87 -7.16 -7.32
C LEU A 242 -2.14 -6.41 -6.01
N GLY A 243 -2.54 -5.13 -6.12
CA GLY A 243 -2.79 -4.24 -4.98
C GLY A 243 -4.20 -4.24 -4.42
N THR A 244 -5.14 -5.00 -4.98
CA THR A 244 -6.51 -5.00 -4.44
C THR A 244 -6.54 -5.56 -3.02
N SER A 245 -7.24 -4.88 -2.12
CA SER A 245 -7.47 -5.39 -0.77
C SER A 245 -8.41 -6.60 -0.79
N ASN A 246 -9.32 -6.66 -1.77
CA ASN A 246 -10.30 -7.71 -1.94
C ASN A 246 -9.63 -9.02 -2.41
N GLU A 247 -10.01 -10.16 -1.83
CA GLU A 247 -9.50 -11.47 -2.23
C GLU A 247 -10.34 -12.08 -3.34
N ASP A 248 -11.65 -11.81 -3.35
CA ASP A 248 -12.56 -12.34 -4.36
C ASP A 248 -12.22 -11.78 -5.74
N GLU A 249 -11.98 -10.47 -5.86
CA GLU A 249 -11.52 -9.83 -7.11
C GLU A 249 -10.23 -10.45 -7.67
N PHE A 250 -9.30 -10.86 -6.79
CA PHE A 250 -8.06 -11.51 -7.21
C PHE A 250 -8.32 -12.95 -7.65
N ASN A 251 -9.17 -13.68 -6.92
CA ASN A 251 -9.54 -15.05 -7.24
C ASN A 251 -10.34 -15.13 -8.55
N ASP A 252 -11.25 -14.20 -8.80
CA ASP A 252 -12.03 -14.11 -10.03
C ASP A 252 -11.11 -13.84 -11.22
N TYR A 253 -10.15 -12.92 -11.08
CA TYR A 253 -9.13 -12.66 -12.11
C TYR A 253 -8.33 -13.93 -12.47
N ILE A 254 -7.96 -14.73 -11.47
CA ILE A 254 -7.26 -16.01 -11.67
C ILE A 254 -8.17 -17.05 -12.32
N ARG A 255 -9.40 -17.22 -11.81
CA ARG A 255 -10.36 -18.22 -12.30
C ARG A 255 -10.71 -18.00 -13.77
N GLU A 256 -10.81 -16.75 -14.18
CA GLU A 256 -11.07 -16.39 -15.57
C GLU A 256 -9.82 -16.53 -16.47
N GLY A 257 -8.65 -16.85 -15.90
CA GLY A 257 -7.40 -17.03 -16.64
C GLY A 257 -6.96 -15.78 -17.42
N LYS A 258 -7.37 -14.60 -16.97
CA LYS A 258 -7.19 -13.35 -17.72
C LYS A 258 -5.73 -12.92 -17.71
N ASP A 259 -4.95 -13.29 -18.74
CA ASP A 259 -3.61 -12.75 -19.00
C ASP A 259 -3.70 -11.33 -19.60
N ILE A 260 -4.29 -10.38 -18.85
CA ILE A 260 -4.56 -9.01 -19.31
C ILE A 260 -4.14 -7.95 -18.30
N ASN A 261 -3.52 -6.88 -18.79
CA ASN A 261 -3.31 -5.67 -18.00
C ASN A 261 -4.62 -4.89 -17.89
N HIS A 262 -4.89 -4.36 -16.69
CA HIS A 262 -5.99 -3.43 -16.51
C HIS A 262 -5.74 -2.15 -17.34
N PRO A 263 -6.74 -1.60 -18.06
CA PRO A 263 -6.52 -0.44 -18.93
C PRO A 263 -5.92 0.77 -18.22
N ALA A 264 -6.27 0.98 -16.94
CA ALA A 264 -5.69 2.07 -16.14
C ALA A 264 -4.17 1.93 -15.97
N ASP A 265 -3.66 0.70 -15.82
CA ASP A 265 -2.23 0.42 -15.64
C ASP A 265 -1.45 0.78 -16.91
N ILE A 266 -2.01 0.45 -18.09
CA ILE A 266 -1.43 0.76 -19.40
C ILE A 266 -1.38 2.27 -19.63
N ILE A 267 -2.49 2.97 -19.38
CA ILE A 267 -2.54 4.43 -19.55
C ILE A 267 -1.57 5.10 -18.60
N PHE A 268 -1.53 4.66 -17.35
CA PHE A 268 -0.59 5.19 -16.37
C PHE A 268 0.87 4.96 -16.83
N PHE A 269 1.19 3.74 -17.23
CA PHE A 269 2.51 3.37 -17.75
C PHE A 269 2.92 4.25 -18.94
N LEU A 270 2.05 4.41 -19.95
CA LEU A 270 2.33 5.25 -21.11
C LEU A 270 2.51 6.72 -20.72
N LYS A 271 1.64 7.28 -19.87
CA LYS A 271 1.81 8.65 -19.33
C LYS A 271 3.15 8.80 -18.61
N SER A 272 3.57 7.80 -17.84
CA SER A 272 4.85 7.83 -17.11
C SER A 272 6.07 7.87 -18.04
N ILE A 273 6.01 7.17 -19.18
CA ILE A 273 7.10 7.08 -20.15
C ILE A 273 7.22 8.35 -20.99
N PHE A 274 6.09 8.87 -21.45
CA PHE A 274 6.05 10.04 -22.33
C PHE A 274 6.06 11.37 -21.57
N LYS A 275 5.64 11.38 -20.29
CA LYS A 275 5.41 12.59 -19.49
C LYS A 275 4.44 13.57 -20.17
N ILE A 276 3.40 13.03 -20.81
CA ILE A 276 2.36 13.78 -21.51
C ILE A 276 1.02 13.44 -20.88
N ASP A 277 0.26 14.47 -20.49
CA ASP A 277 -1.11 14.32 -20.02
C ASP A 277 -2.09 14.59 -21.18
N ASP A 278 -2.20 13.63 -22.09
CA ASP A 278 -3.15 13.68 -23.21
C ASP A 278 -4.37 12.79 -22.91
N PRO A 279 -5.57 13.35 -22.72
CA PRO A 279 -6.81 12.60 -22.52
C PRO A 279 -7.11 11.61 -23.66
N SER A 280 -6.73 11.95 -24.89
CA SER A 280 -6.98 11.12 -26.09
C SER A 280 -6.11 9.87 -26.16
N LEU A 281 -5.10 9.71 -25.29
CA LEU A 281 -4.24 8.53 -25.25
C LEU A 281 -5.04 7.24 -25.05
N LYS A 282 -6.10 7.30 -24.24
CA LYS A 282 -6.97 6.16 -23.97
C LYS A 282 -7.64 5.66 -25.25
N ASP A 283 -8.17 6.57 -26.05
CA ASP A 283 -8.87 6.22 -27.28
C ASP A 283 -7.88 5.84 -28.38
N LYS A 284 -6.68 6.43 -28.40
CA LYS A 284 -5.61 6.03 -29.32
C LYS A 284 -5.22 4.58 -29.11
N ILE A 285 -4.85 4.18 -27.89
CA ILE A 285 -4.33 2.82 -27.63
C ILE A 285 -5.41 1.73 -27.77
N LYS A 286 -6.66 2.06 -27.44
CA LYS A 286 -7.81 1.14 -27.55
C LYS A 286 -8.13 0.73 -28.99
N ARG A 287 -7.61 1.44 -30.00
CA ARG A 287 -7.81 1.06 -31.41
C ARG A 287 -7.14 -0.28 -31.75
N HIS A 288 -6.16 -0.73 -30.96
CA HIS A 288 -5.52 -2.02 -31.17
C HIS A 288 -6.25 -3.12 -30.40
N PRO A 289 -6.72 -4.22 -31.04
CA PRO A 289 -7.52 -5.26 -30.38
C PRO A 289 -6.86 -5.91 -29.16
N HIS A 290 -5.55 -6.10 -29.21
CA HIS A 290 -4.79 -6.81 -28.16
C HIS A 290 -4.03 -5.89 -27.19
N TYR A 291 -4.33 -4.59 -27.13
CA TYR A 291 -3.55 -3.64 -26.33
C TYR A 291 -3.38 -4.04 -24.85
N SER A 292 -4.40 -4.69 -24.27
CA SER A 292 -4.36 -5.16 -22.88
C SER A 292 -3.57 -6.45 -22.66
N ARG A 293 -3.35 -7.26 -23.69
CA ARG A 293 -2.70 -8.58 -23.57
C ARG A 293 -1.18 -8.54 -23.73
N ILE A 294 -0.59 -7.35 -23.84
CA ILE A 294 0.86 -7.17 -24.00
C ILE A 294 1.47 -6.78 -22.66
N PRO A 295 2.44 -7.55 -22.13
CA PRO A 295 3.12 -7.23 -20.88
C PRO A 295 3.78 -5.85 -20.90
N LEU A 296 3.63 -5.08 -19.83
CA LEU A 296 4.19 -3.73 -19.72
C LEU A 296 5.74 -3.72 -19.79
N LYS A 297 6.38 -4.81 -19.34
CA LYS A 297 7.83 -5.03 -19.47
C LYS A 297 8.28 -5.09 -20.93
N ASP A 298 7.53 -5.79 -21.77
CA ASP A 298 7.82 -5.92 -23.21
C ASP A 298 7.65 -4.56 -23.90
N MET A 299 6.58 -3.83 -23.57
CA MET A 299 6.38 -2.46 -24.05
C MET A 299 7.53 -1.54 -23.64
N LEU A 300 8.04 -1.68 -22.41
CA LEU A 300 9.17 -0.89 -21.91
C LEU A 300 10.47 -1.25 -22.65
N GLU A 301 10.70 -2.53 -22.93
CA GLU A 301 11.86 -2.97 -23.70
C GLU A 301 11.83 -2.42 -25.12
N THR A 302 10.69 -2.53 -25.80
CA THR A 302 10.47 -1.95 -27.13
C THR A 302 10.69 -0.44 -27.12
N TYR A 303 10.16 0.27 -26.13
CA TYR A 303 10.40 1.71 -25.99
C TYR A 303 11.89 2.03 -25.84
N LYS A 304 12.61 1.35 -24.93
CA LYS A 304 14.06 1.56 -24.72
C LYS A 304 14.85 1.28 -25.99
N PHE A 305 14.50 0.24 -26.73
CA PHE A 305 15.13 -0.10 -28.01
C PHE A 305 14.94 1.02 -29.05
N LEU A 306 13.73 1.57 -29.20
CA LEU A 306 13.45 2.65 -30.13
C LEU A 306 14.22 3.94 -29.77
N ILE A 307 14.28 4.28 -28.48
CA ILE A 307 15.09 5.41 -28.00
C ILE A 307 16.58 5.20 -28.31
N HIS A 308 17.11 4.00 -28.08
CA HIS A 308 18.50 3.66 -28.41
C HIS A 308 18.77 3.79 -29.92
N ARG A 309 17.79 3.46 -30.77
CA ARG A 309 17.82 3.66 -32.23
C ARG A 309 17.58 5.13 -32.66
N LYS A 310 17.61 6.09 -31.71
CA LYS A 310 17.49 7.54 -31.92
C LYS A 310 16.12 8.02 -32.43
N PHE A 311 15.06 7.25 -32.20
CA PHE A 311 13.70 7.76 -32.37
C PHE A 311 13.36 8.76 -31.26
N ARG A 312 12.78 9.91 -31.62
CA ARG A 312 12.35 10.91 -30.63
C ARG A 312 11.07 10.45 -29.94
N LYS A 313 10.96 10.74 -28.63
CA LYS A 313 9.78 10.38 -27.81
C LYS A 313 8.45 10.79 -28.44
N MET A 314 8.36 12.01 -28.96
CA MET A 314 7.15 12.54 -29.59
C MET A 314 6.73 11.75 -30.84
N HIS A 315 7.68 11.21 -31.61
CA HIS A 315 7.36 10.41 -32.79
C HIS A 315 6.88 9.01 -32.41
N ILE A 316 7.48 8.40 -31.38
CA ILE A 316 7.01 7.14 -30.81
C ILE A 316 5.61 7.31 -30.25
N TYR A 317 5.33 8.42 -29.56
CA TYR A 317 4.01 8.75 -29.05
C TYR A 317 2.95 8.85 -30.17
N LYS A 318 3.28 9.50 -31.30
CA LYS A 318 2.38 9.57 -32.47
C LYS A 318 2.10 8.18 -33.08
N ALA A 319 3.05 7.26 -32.99
CA ALA A 319 2.93 5.88 -33.45
C ALA A 319 2.83 4.87 -32.28
N VAL A 320 2.08 5.20 -31.21
CA VAL A 320 2.12 4.50 -29.91
C VAL A 320 1.93 2.98 -30.01
N HIS A 321 1.15 2.50 -30.98
CA HIS A 321 0.92 1.07 -31.21
C HIS A 321 2.19 0.28 -31.47
N ILE A 322 3.27 0.89 -31.94
CA ILE A 322 4.57 0.21 -32.13
C ILE A 322 5.06 -0.46 -30.85
N LEU A 323 4.70 0.08 -29.67
CA LEU A 323 5.10 -0.46 -28.38
C LEU A 323 4.46 -1.81 -28.05
N LEU A 324 3.36 -2.15 -28.72
CA LEU A 324 2.67 -3.43 -28.56
C LEU A 324 3.38 -4.58 -29.28
N TYR A 325 4.32 -4.27 -30.18
CA TYR A 325 5.01 -5.25 -31.00
C TYR A 325 6.33 -5.70 -30.36
N PRO A 326 6.68 -7.00 -30.47
CA PRO A 326 7.94 -7.51 -29.94
C PRO A 326 9.14 -6.83 -30.60
N LYS A 327 10.09 -6.41 -29.78
CA LYS A 327 11.38 -5.83 -30.21
C LYS A 327 12.06 -6.65 -31.30
N ALA A 328 12.06 -7.98 -31.21
CA ALA A 328 12.70 -8.85 -32.18
C ALA A 328 12.12 -8.70 -33.60
N LYS A 329 10.78 -8.60 -33.72
CA LYS A 329 10.10 -8.37 -35.02
C LYS A 329 10.43 -6.98 -35.57
N ILE A 330 10.34 -5.96 -34.72
CA ILE A 330 10.67 -4.58 -35.07
C ILE A 330 12.11 -4.50 -35.60
N GLU A 331 13.06 -5.15 -34.92
CA GLU A 331 14.46 -5.15 -35.33
C GLU A 331 14.67 -5.85 -36.68
N LYS A 332 14.04 -7.00 -36.90
CA LYS A 332 14.11 -7.73 -38.19
C LYS A 332 13.61 -6.86 -39.33
N VAL A 333 12.46 -6.20 -39.16
CA VAL A 333 11.87 -5.33 -40.19
C VAL A 333 12.73 -4.09 -40.43
N ILE A 334 13.28 -3.47 -39.38
CA ILE A 334 14.22 -2.34 -39.54
C ILE A 334 15.45 -2.74 -40.34
N LYS A 335 16.00 -3.95 -40.13
CA LYS A 335 17.16 -4.46 -40.89
C LYS A 335 16.80 -4.61 -42.37
N CYS A 336 15.70 -5.29 -42.68
CA CYS A 336 15.21 -5.51 -44.04
C CYS A 336 14.91 -4.19 -44.79
N LEU A 337 14.27 -3.22 -44.13
CA LEU A 337 13.99 -1.89 -44.71
C LEU A 337 15.26 -1.06 -44.97
N ARG A 338 16.35 -1.33 -44.24
CA ARG A 338 17.64 -0.63 -44.42
C ARG A 338 18.54 -1.27 -45.46
N SER A 339 18.49 -2.59 -45.60
CA SER A 339 19.23 -3.33 -46.63
C SER A 339 18.65 -3.11 -48.02
N GLY A 340 17.41 -2.62 -48.13
CA GLY A 340 16.76 -2.36 -49.42
C GLY A 340 16.16 -3.62 -50.04
N GLU A 341 16.02 -4.70 -49.26
CA GLU A 341 15.39 -5.95 -49.66
C GLU A 341 13.91 -5.78 -50.03
N VAL A 342 13.28 -4.69 -49.62
CA VAL A 342 11.89 -4.37 -49.95
C VAL A 342 11.85 -3.49 -51.21
N PRO A 343 11.39 -4.00 -52.36
CA PRO A 343 11.32 -3.22 -53.58
C PRO A 343 10.40 -2.01 -53.41
N ASN A 344 10.75 -0.89 -54.05
CA ASN A 344 9.93 0.33 -54.11
C ASN A 344 9.70 1.10 -52.80
N VAL A 345 10.40 0.77 -51.71
CA VAL A 345 10.27 1.50 -50.44
C VAL A 345 11.52 2.34 -50.14
N LYS A 346 11.40 3.66 -50.27
CA LYS A 346 12.46 4.61 -49.86
C LYS A 346 12.39 4.85 -48.35
N TYR A 347 13.05 4.02 -47.55
CA TYR A 347 12.99 4.11 -46.07
C TYR A 347 13.71 5.35 -45.49
N ARG A 348 14.89 5.71 -46.03
CA ARG A 348 15.74 6.79 -45.48
C ARG A 348 15.15 8.20 -45.56
N PRO A 349 14.40 8.60 -46.60
CA PRO A 349 13.80 9.94 -46.67
C PRO A 349 12.58 10.13 -45.76
N LEU A 350 11.93 9.06 -45.32
CA LEU A 350 10.69 9.14 -44.55
C LEU A 350 10.88 9.86 -43.21
N SER A 351 9.82 10.51 -42.73
CA SER A 351 9.78 11.04 -41.37
C SER A 351 9.88 9.89 -40.34
N GLN A 352 10.30 10.18 -39.12
CA GLN A 352 10.40 9.14 -38.09
C GLN A 352 9.04 8.49 -37.78
N VAL A 353 7.94 9.24 -37.86
CA VAL A 353 6.59 8.71 -37.63
C VAL A 353 6.23 7.73 -38.74
N ASP A 354 6.46 8.12 -40.00
CA ASP A 354 6.15 7.26 -41.15
C ASP A 354 7.01 5.99 -41.15
N ARG A 355 8.29 6.09 -40.73
CA ARG A 355 9.13 4.90 -40.54
C ARG A 355 8.55 3.95 -39.50
N LEU A 356 8.06 4.45 -38.37
CA LEU A 356 7.45 3.61 -37.33
C LEU A 356 6.15 2.98 -37.83
N ASN A 357 5.27 3.75 -38.46
CA ASN A 357 4.02 3.22 -39.04
C ASN A 357 4.29 2.21 -40.16
N LEU A 358 5.31 2.43 -40.98
CA LEU A 358 5.73 1.48 -42.01
C LEU A 358 6.26 0.17 -41.40
N ILE A 359 6.95 0.23 -40.27
CA ILE A 359 7.36 -0.99 -39.56
C ILE A 359 6.14 -1.76 -39.09
N ILE A 360 5.15 -1.08 -38.48
CA ILE A 360 3.88 -1.72 -38.08
C ILE A 360 3.21 -2.36 -39.30
N TYR A 361 3.08 -1.62 -40.40
CA TYR A 361 2.51 -2.12 -41.65
C TYR A 361 3.21 -3.37 -42.15
N MET A 362 4.55 -3.37 -42.15
CA MET A 362 5.34 -4.51 -42.63
C MET A 362 5.23 -5.74 -41.73
N ILE A 363 4.92 -5.57 -40.44
CA ILE A 363 4.60 -6.69 -39.55
C ILE A 363 3.17 -7.16 -39.79
N GLU A 364 2.20 -6.25 -39.80
CA GLU A 364 0.76 -6.57 -39.88
C GLU A 364 0.30 -7.05 -41.26
N LYS A 365 1.01 -6.72 -42.35
CA LYS A 365 0.67 -7.21 -43.69
C LYS A 365 0.65 -8.74 -43.77
N GLU A 366 1.50 -9.42 -43.00
CA GLU A 366 1.56 -10.90 -42.94
C GLU A 366 0.40 -11.48 -42.11
N HIS A 367 -0.29 -10.62 -41.35
CA HIS A 367 -1.37 -10.96 -40.44
C HIS A 367 -2.70 -10.30 -40.83
N HIS A 368 -2.82 -9.77 -42.06
CA HIS A 368 -4.04 -9.12 -42.58
C HIS A 368 -4.58 -7.99 -41.66
N PHE A 369 -3.70 -7.29 -40.94
CA PHE A 369 -4.07 -6.19 -40.03
C PHE A 369 -5.03 -6.57 -38.91
N THR A 370 -5.09 -7.84 -38.51
CA THR A 370 -5.91 -8.27 -37.38
C THR A 370 -5.34 -7.84 -36.02
N GLY A 371 -4.10 -7.32 -35.99
CA GLY A 371 -3.37 -7.03 -34.74
C GLY A 371 -2.61 -8.24 -34.19
N ASN A 372 -2.68 -9.40 -34.86
CA ASN A 372 -1.97 -10.62 -34.45
C ASN A 372 -0.45 -10.53 -34.65
N GLY A 373 0.05 -9.47 -35.30
CA GLY A 373 1.48 -9.24 -35.47
C GLY A 373 2.24 -9.05 -34.16
N VAL A 374 1.54 -8.80 -33.05
CA VAL A 374 2.10 -8.70 -31.70
C VAL A 374 2.59 -10.04 -31.14
N TRP A 375 2.12 -11.18 -31.66
CA TRP A 375 2.51 -12.51 -31.17
C TRP A 375 3.78 -13.01 -31.85
N MET A 376 4.70 -13.64 -31.10
CA MET A 376 5.86 -14.30 -31.72
C MET A 376 5.39 -15.54 -32.49
N ASN A 377 5.79 -15.69 -33.75
CA ASN A 377 5.43 -16.86 -34.56
C ASN A 377 6.11 -18.09 -33.95
N GLY A 378 5.38 -18.81 -33.10
CA GLY A 378 5.87 -20.00 -32.41
C GLY A 378 5.63 -19.98 -30.88
N ARG A 379 4.36 -19.97 -30.46
CA ARG A 379 3.80 -20.79 -29.36
C ARG A 379 2.32 -20.44 -29.14
N ASN A 380 1.53 -21.50 -28.92
CA ASN A 380 0.10 -21.56 -28.62
C ASN A 380 -0.86 -21.47 -29.82
N LYS A 381 -0.87 -22.53 -30.62
CA LYS A 381 -2.06 -22.99 -31.37
C LYS A 381 -3.11 -23.68 -30.47
N THR A 382 -3.03 -23.48 -29.15
CA THR A 382 -3.93 -24.08 -28.16
C THR A 382 -4.55 -22.97 -27.31
N GLU A 383 -5.23 -22.04 -27.97
CA GLU A 383 -6.34 -21.32 -27.36
C GLU A 383 -7.50 -21.52 -28.32
N ASN A 384 -8.32 -22.52 -28.03
CA ASN A 384 -9.60 -22.72 -28.70
C ASN A 384 -10.45 -21.48 -28.44
N HIS A 385 -10.50 -20.57 -29.42
CA HIS A 385 -11.60 -19.64 -29.54
C HIS A 385 -12.80 -20.43 -30.10
N PRO A 386 -13.98 -20.42 -29.47
CA PRO A 386 -15.17 -20.96 -30.11
C PRO A 386 -15.52 -20.06 -31.31
N ASP A 387 -15.53 -20.68 -32.49
CA ASP A 387 -16.14 -20.10 -33.68
C ASP A 387 -17.60 -19.75 -33.36
N ILE A 388 -17.94 -18.49 -33.57
CA ILE A 388 -19.33 -18.04 -33.70
C ILE A 388 -19.71 -18.41 -35.14
N THR A 389 -20.33 -19.56 -35.34
CA THR A 389 -21.06 -19.85 -36.57
C THR A 389 -22.50 -19.37 -36.40
N GLU A 390 -22.86 -18.35 -37.18
CA GLU A 390 -24.25 -17.99 -37.47
C GLU A 390 -24.92 -19.10 -38.31
N GLU A 391 -26.12 -19.48 -37.85
CA GLU A 391 -27.32 -19.96 -38.54
C GLU A 391 -27.19 -20.84 -39.80
N THR A 392 -27.82 -22.03 -39.72
CA THR A 392 -28.92 -22.41 -40.64
C THR A 392 -29.85 -23.45 -40.00
N ASP A 393 -31.14 -23.15 -40.12
CA ASP A 393 -32.37 -23.94 -39.96
C ASP A 393 -32.30 -25.47 -39.94
N LEU A 394 -33.16 -26.10 -39.11
CA LEU A 394 -34.25 -26.99 -39.55
C LEU A 394 -35.01 -27.65 -38.37
N CYS A 395 -36.31 -27.36 -38.32
CA CYS A 395 -37.47 -28.22 -38.01
C CYS A 395 -37.59 -29.06 -36.72
N ASP A 396 -38.68 -28.75 -35.98
CA ASP A 396 -39.72 -29.65 -35.44
C ASP A 396 -39.36 -30.89 -34.58
N ALA A 397 -39.64 -30.78 -33.27
CA ALA A 397 -40.37 -31.68 -32.34
C ALA A 397 -40.12 -33.22 -32.33
N PRO A 398 -40.48 -33.98 -31.25
CA PRO A 398 -41.20 -33.62 -30.04
C PRO A 398 -40.55 -34.09 -28.71
N VAL A 399 -41.19 -33.62 -27.64
CA VAL A 399 -40.97 -33.94 -26.23
C VAL A 399 -41.43 -35.37 -25.89
N GLU A 400 -40.51 -36.21 -25.39
CA GLU A 400 -40.79 -37.40 -24.56
C GLU A 400 -39.78 -37.40 -23.39
N LYS A 401 -40.20 -37.05 -22.17
CA LYS A 401 -40.62 -37.95 -21.07
C LYS A 401 -39.59 -39.04 -20.70
N ILE A 402 -39.22 -39.00 -19.40
CA ILE A 402 -39.00 -40.10 -18.42
C ILE A 402 -37.72 -39.79 -17.61
N LYS A 403 -37.84 -39.26 -16.38
CA LYS A 403 -37.96 -39.99 -15.10
C LYS A 403 -36.86 -41.05 -14.90
N MET A 404 -35.80 -40.68 -14.16
CA MET A 404 -35.50 -41.27 -12.85
C MET A 404 -34.56 -40.35 -12.08
#